data_AF-A0AAE9FEI9-F1
#
_entry.id   AF-A0AAE9FEI9-F1
#
_cell.length_a   1.000
_cell.length_b   1.000
_cell.length_c   1.000
_cell.angle_alpha   90.00
_cell.angle_beta   90.00
_cell.angle_gamma   90.00
#
_symmetry.space_group_name_H-M   'P 1'
#
loop_
_entity.id
_entity.type
_entity.pdbx_description
1 polymer ?
#
loop_
_entity_poly.entity_id
_entity_poly.type
_entity_poly.pdbx_seq_one_letter_code
_entity_poly.pdbx_strand_id
1 'polypeptide(L)'
;MPVFAVPVGRAPRKRCYSDAANEPSTKQKMSVESAPCLENKPGSVISPITSIPDEQPPRLLLSKKEVYDLAGKVRTLTKLMKHPRAAIPEHKNKMVELHNYLQAVVAAKWTIATTETICNHKYVCDNIQKSEEVVIRCVVLGEDYTTVTKEVYWKQYNSNMPVLESLVQLFPLII
;
A
#
# COMPACT_ATOMS: atom_id res chain seq x y z
N MET A 1 -34.91 43.56 -18.70
CA MET A 1 -35.93 42.54 -18.39
C MET A 1 -35.33 41.15 -18.62
N PRO A 2 -35.61 40.17 -17.74
CA PRO A 2 -34.81 38.96 -17.60
C PRO A 2 -35.46 37.75 -18.30
N VAL A 3 -34.66 36.74 -18.63
CA VAL A 3 -35.15 35.35 -18.75
C VAL A 3 -34.19 34.45 -17.97
N PHE A 4 -34.61 34.12 -16.74
CA PHE A 4 -34.03 33.07 -15.93
C PHE A 4 -34.48 31.72 -16.49
N ALA A 5 -33.54 30.88 -16.93
CA ALA A 5 -33.84 29.48 -17.18
C ALA A 5 -33.72 28.69 -15.87
N VAL A 6 -34.86 28.15 -15.42
CA VAL A 6 -35.01 27.30 -14.23
C VAL A 6 -34.51 25.88 -14.55
N PRO A 7 -33.78 25.20 -13.65
CA PRO A 7 -33.37 23.81 -13.86
C PRO A 7 -34.57 22.85 -13.74
N VAL A 8 -34.79 22.07 -14.80
CA VAL A 8 -35.80 20.99 -14.85
C VAL A 8 -35.42 19.87 -13.87
N GLY A 9 -36.42 19.44 -13.11
CA GLY A 9 -36.29 18.60 -11.92
C GLY A 9 -35.74 17.18 -12.14
N ARG A 10 -35.27 16.62 -11.01
CA ARG A 10 -34.86 15.21 -10.87
C ARG A 10 -36.07 14.27 -10.98
N ALA A 11 -35.87 13.13 -11.63
CA ALA A 11 -36.67 11.92 -11.40
C ALA A 11 -35.80 10.85 -10.69
N PRO A 12 -36.28 10.20 -9.61
CA PRO A 12 -35.54 9.12 -8.92
C PRO A 12 -35.53 7.84 -9.77
N ARG A 13 -34.35 7.26 -10.02
CA ARG A 13 -34.26 5.88 -10.53
C ARG A 13 -34.57 4.90 -9.40
N LYS A 14 -35.54 4.01 -9.67
CA LYS A 14 -36.11 3.04 -8.73
C LYS A 14 -35.04 2.10 -8.16
N ARG A 15 -35.13 1.85 -6.85
CA ARG A 15 -34.48 0.72 -6.17
C ARG A 15 -35.09 -0.57 -6.70
N CYS A 16 -34.26 -1.51 -7.14
CA CYS A 16 -34.66 -2.91 -7.24
C CYS A 16 -34.37 -3.57 -5.88
N TYR A 17 -35.43 -3.76 -5.09
CA TYR A 17 -35.45 -4.78 -4.04
C TYR A 17 -35.84 -6.09 -4.70
N SER A 18 -35.04 -7.13 -4.53
CA SER A 18 -35.45 -8.51 -4.76
C SER A 18 -35.32 -9.24 -3.43
N ASP A 19 -36.35 -9.08 -2.60
CA ASP A 19 -36.69 -10.07 -1.57
C ASP A 19 -37.63 -11.08 -2.23
N ALA A 20 -37.17 -12.32 -2.36
CA ALA A 20 -38.04 -13.47 -2.54
C ALA A 20 -37.50 -14.58 -1.65
N ALA A 21 -38.13 -14.69 -0.48
CA ALA A 21 -38.08 -15.83 0.39
C ALA A 21 -38.50 -17.11 -0.36
N ASN A 22 -37.83 -18.23 -0.06
CA ASN A 22 -38.44 -19.53 0.21
C ASN A 22 -37.35 -20.58 0.51
N GLU A 23 -37.09 -20.78 1.80
CA GLU A 23 -36.83 -22.11 2.38
C GLU A 23 -38.19 -22.67 2.90
N PRO A 24 -38.33 -23.93 3.36
CA PRO A 24 -37.45 -25.11 3.32
C PRO A 24 -38.19 -26.41 2.88
N SER A 25 -37.48 -27.50 2.52
CA SER A 25 -38.03 -28.86 2.63
C SER A 25 -36.91 -29.92 2.44
N THR A 26 -36.43 -30.58 3.50
CA THR A 26 -36.92 -31.84 4.11
C THR A 26 -36.05 -33.04 3.73
N LYS A 27 -35.34 -33.55 4.75
CA LYS A 27 -34.96 -34.95 5.03
C LYS A 27 -34.57 -35.85 3.85
N GLN A 28 -33.34 -36.36 3.88
CA GLN A 28 -33.16 -37.81 3.80
C GLN A 28 -32.00 -38.28 4.67
N LYS A 29 -32.37 -39.12 5.63
CA LYS A 29 -31.54 -39.90 6.55
C LYS A 29 -31.65 -41.33 6.04
N MET A 30 -30.56 -41.98 5.63
CA MET A 30 -30.50 -43.43 5.56
C MET A 30 -29.16 -43.93 6.10
N SER A 31 -29.30 -44.69 7.18
CA SER A 31 -28.31 -45.57 7.80
C SER A 31 -28.23 -46.89 7.03
N VAL A 32 -27.20 -47.69 7.32
CA VAL A 32 -27.07 -49.18 7.33
C VAL A 32 -25.69 -49.55 6.76
N GLU A 33 -24.70 -49.92 7.60
CA GLU A 33 -24.32 -51.30 7.99
C GLU A 33 -23.71 -52.07 6.80
N SER A 34 -22.56 -52.76 6.80
CA SER A 34 -21.79 -53.47 7.84
C SER A 34 -20.39 -53.80 7.28
N ALA A 35 -19.41 -54.11 8.14
CA ALA A 35 -18.05 -54.57 7.78
C ALA A 35 -18.03 -55.98 7.11
N PRO A 36 -16.87 -56.43 6.59
CA PRO A 36 -16.02 -57.26 7.47
C PRO A 36 -14.52 -56.93 7.41
N CYS A 37 -13.86 -57.13 8.55
CA CYS A 37 -12.41 -57.12 8.75
C CYS A 37 -11.73 -58.36 8.18
N LEU A 38 -10.52 -58.21 7.64
CA LEU A 38 -9.43 -59.21 7.43
C LEU A 38 -8.25 -58.37 6.90
N GLU A 39 -6.98 -58.46 7.29
CA GLU A 39 -6.21 -59.44 8.04
C GLU A 39 -4.85 -58.76 8.34
N ASN A 40 -4.30 -58.94 9.54
CA ASN A 40 -3.01 -58.33 9.91
C ASN A 40 -1.85 -59.00 9.15
N LYS A 41 -1.01 -58.21 8.46
CA LYS A 41 0.37 -58.59 8.13
C LYS A 41 1.36 -57.67 8.86
N PRO A 42 2.33 -58.20 9.62
CA PRO A 42 3.37 -57.39 10.22
C PRO A 42 4.46 -57.15 9.17
N GLY A 43 4.57 -55.92 8.71
CA GLY A 43 5.55 -55.56 7.70
C GLY A 43 5.68 -54.05 7.57
N SER A 44 6.43 -53.45 8.49
CA SER A 44 7.08 -52.14 8.32
C SER A 44 6.22 -51.03 7.70
N VAL A 45 5.28 -50.48 8.46
CA VAL A 45 4.72 -49.16 8.13
C VAL A 45 5.71 -48.12 8.63
N ILE A 46 6.61 -47.68 7.75
CA ILE A 46 7.22 -46.37 7.91
C ILE A 46 6.04 -45.40 7.88
N SER A 47 5.74 -44.78 9.02
CA SER A 47 4.77 -43.69 9.07
C SER A 47 5.16 -42.70 7.98
N PRO A 48 4.31 -42.38 7.00
CA PRO A 48 4.63 -41.30 6.09
C PRO A 48 4.67 -40.03 6.95
N ILE A 49 5.88 -39.53 7.21
CA ILE A 49 6.07 -38.17 7.70
C ILE A 49 5.77 -37.28 6.49
N THR A 50 4.49 -37.18 6.15
CA THR A 50 3.97 -36.09 5.33
C THR A 50 3.67 -34.94 6.27
N SER A 51 4.71 -34.42 6.94
CA SER A 51 4.67 -33.05 7.40
C SER A 51 4.78 -32.20 6.14
N ILE A 52 3.64 -31.98 5.48
CA ILE A 52 3.50 -30.87 4.54
C ILE A 52 3.90 -29.65 5.38
N PRO A 53 4.94 -28.89 5.00
CA PRO A 53 5.23 -27.64 5.69
C PRO A 53 3.93 -26.86 5.68
N ASP A 54 3.45 -26.40 6.83
CA ASP A 54 2.30 -25.50 6.90
C ASP A 54 2.60 -24.36 5.93
N GLU A 55 1.97 -24.39 4.76
CA GLU A 55 2.25 -23.47 3.68
C GLU A 55 1.58 -22.17 4.09
N GLN A 56 2.28 -21.41 4.92
CA GLN A 56 1.78 -20.18 5.50
C GLN A 56 1.38 -19.29 4.32
N PRO A 57 0.13 -18.79 4.29
CA PRO A 57 -0.38 -18.08 3.13
C PRO A 57 0.57 -16.92 2.80
N PRO A 58 0.84 -16.67 1.51
CA PRO A 58 1.82 -15.68 1.10
C PRO A 58 1.49 -14.33 1.74
N ARG A 59 2.42 -13.83 2.56
CA ARG A 59 2.26 -12.57 3.28
C ARG A 59 2.23 -11.44 2.26
N LEU A 60 1.22 -10.59 2.31
CA LEU A 60 1.15 -9.39 1.49
C LEU A 60 2.18 -8.34 1.97
N LEU A 61 2.71 -7.58 1.02
CA LEU A 61 3.65 -6.49 1.25
C LEU A 61 3.02 -5.38 2.10
N LEU A 62 1.74 -5.08 1.85
CA LEU A 62 0.99 -4.03 2.53
C LEU A 62 -0.17 -4.63 3.34
N SER A 63 -0.36 -4.13 4.54
CA SER A 63 -1.56 -4.38 5.33
C SER A 63 -2.76 -3.59 4.78
N LYS A 64 -3.97 -4.07 5.06
CA LYS A 64 -5.22 -3.35 4.70
C LYS A 64 -5.26 -1.93 5.27
N LYS A 65 -4.70 -1.74 6.48
CA LYS A 65 -4.62 -0.44 7.14
C LYS A 65 -3.70 0.52 6.38
N GLU A 66 -2.50 0.08 6.01
CA GLU A 66 -1.55 0.90 5.24
C GLU A 66 -2.13 1.32 3.89
N VAL A 67 -2.82 0.41 3.19
CA VAL A 67 -3.50 0.74 1.93
C VAL A 67 -4.57 1.82 2.14
N TYR A 68 -5.35 1.73 3.23
CA TYR A 68 -6.36 2.73 3.57
C TYR A 68 -5.74 4.09 3.89
N ASP A 69 -4.65 4.11 4.67
CA ASP A 69 -3.93 5.31 5.06
C ASP A 69 -3.32 6.00 3.83
N LEU A 70 -2.69 5.24 2.93
CA LEU A 70 -2.18 5.74 1.66
C LEU A 70 -3.28 6.29 0.75
N ALA A 71 -4.43 5.61 0.66
CA ALA A 71 -5.59 6.13 -0.06
C ALA A 71 -6.17 7.41 0.59
N GLY A 72 -6.04 7.55 1.91
CA GLY A 72 -6.30 8.81 2.62
C GLY A 72 -5.34 9.92 2.19
N LYS A 73 -4.04 9.64 2.14
CA LYS A 73 -3.00 10.58 1.68
C LYS A 73 -3.24 11.05 0.24
N VAL A 74 -3.59 10.14 -0.68
CA VAL A 74 -3.95 10.51 -2.07
C VAL A 74 -5.10 11.52 -2.08
N ARG A 75 -6.18 11.26 -1.33
CA ARG A 75 -7.33 12.17 -1.23
C ARG A 75 -6.95 13.54 -0.67
N THR A 76 -6.10 13.58 0.36
CA THR A 76 -5.61 14.82 0.94
C THR A 76 -4.73 15.59 -0.05
N LEU A 77 -3.85 14.91 -0.75
CA LEU A 77 -2.98 15.51 -1.76
C LEU A 77 -3.79 16.10 -2.92
N THR A 78 -4.82 15.40 -3.42
CA THR A 78 -5.72 15.94 -4.46
C THR A 78 -6.42 17.22 -4.01
N LYS A 79 -6.77 17.35 -2.72
CA LYS A 79 -7.30 18.61 -2.18
C LYS A 79 -6.23 19.69 -2.14
N LEU A 80 -5.02 19.35 -1.69
CA LEU A 80 -3.89 20.27 -1.62
C LEU A 80 -3.50 20.80 -3.01
N MET A 81 -3.67 20.02 -4.08
CA MET A 81 -3.37 20.46 -5.46
C MET A 81 -4.24 21.63 -5.93
N LYS A 82 -5.34 21.94 -5.23
CA LYS A 82 -6.19 23.12 -5.50
C LYS A 82 -5.69 24.38 -4.79
N HIS A 83 -4.66 24.28 -3.96
CA HIS A 83 -4.10 25.40 -3.23
C HIS A 83 -3.42 26.40 -4.19
N PRO A 84 -3.49 27.72 -3.97
CA PRO A 84 -2.87 28.71 -4.87
C PRO A 84 -1.37 28.46 -5.09
N ARG A 85 -0.64 28.08 -4.03
CA ARG A 85 0.80 27.76 -4.13
C ARG A 85 1.08 26.46 -4.88
N ALA A 86 0.09 25.59 -5.09
CA ALA A 86 0.23 24.39 -5.92
C ALA A 86 0.18 24.73 -7.42
N ALA A 87 -0.19 25.94 -7.81
CA ALA A 87 -0.13 26.40 -9.20
C ALA A 87 1.29 26.74 -9.66
N ILE A 88 2.22 26.96 -8.72
CA ILE A 88 3.64 27.17 -9.01
C ILE A 88 4.19 25.91 -9.70
N PRO A 89 4.83 26.01 -10.88
CA PRO A 89 5.21 24.84 -11.69
C PRO A 89 6.04 23.80 -10.94
N GLU A 90 7.03 24.24 -10.17
CA GLU A 90 7.93 23.38 -9.39
C GLU A 90 7.15 22.58 -8.33
N HIS A 91 6.24 23.27 -7.62
CA HIS A 91 5.40 22.65 -6.62
C HIS A 91 4.43 21.67 -7.26
N LYS A 92 3.79 22.07 -8.37
CA LYS A 92 2.86 21.22 -9.12
C LYS A 92 3.54 19.93 -9.57
N ASN A 93 4.73 20.02 -10.14
CA ASN A 93 5.49 18.87 -10.61
C ASN A 93 5.80 17.91 -9.46
N LYS A 94 6.30 18.43 -8.33
CA LYS A 94 6.60 17.60 -7.15
C LYS A 94 5.35 16.97 -6.55
N MET A 95 4.22 17.67 -6.55
CA MET A 95 2.92 17.12 -6.10
C MET A 95 2.40 16.02 -7.01
N VAL A 96 2.54 16.17 -8.33
CA VAL A 96 2.16 15.13 -9.31
C VAL A 96 3.04 13.89 -9.14
N GLU A 97 4.35 14.08 -8.95
CA GLU A 97 5.29 13.00 -8.67
C GLU A 97 4.91 12.22 -7.40
N LEU A 98 4.64 12.93 -6.30
CA LEU A 98 4.18 12.33 -5.05
C LEU A 98 2.85 11.58 -5.23
N HIS A 99 1.91 12.16 -5.99
CA HIS A 99 0.63 11.52 -6.29
C HIS A 99 0.82 10.20 -7.04
N ASN A 100 1.71 10.17 -8.03
CA ASN A 100 2.02 8.97 -8.80
C ASN A 100 2.66 7.89 -7.92
N TYR A 101 3.60 8.25 -7.04
CA TYR A 101 4.17 7.29 -6.08
C TYR A 101 3.10 6.68 -5.18
N LEU A 102 2.24 7.51 -4.58
CA LEU A 102 1.18 7.03 -3.69
C LEU A 102 0.19 6.12 -4.44
N GLN A 103 -0.20 6.48 -5.66
CA GLN A 103 -1.08 5.65 -6.49
C GLN A 103 -0.45 4.32 -6.85
N ALA A 104 0.83 4.31 -7.22
CA ALA A 104 1.56 3.08 -7.55
C ALA A 104 1.61 2.13 -6.35
N VAL A 105 1.90 2.64 -5.15
CA VAL A 105 1.93 1.82 -3.92
C VAL A 105 0.53 1.28 -3.58
N VAL A 106 -0.52 2.10 -3.71
CA VAL A 106 -1.91 1.63 -3.49
C VAL A 106 -2.33 0.57 -4.51
N ALA A 107 -1.92 0.71 -5.77
CA ALA A 107 -2.17 -0.29 -6.81
C ALA A 107 -1.47 -1.63 -6.52
N ALA A 108 -0.30 -1.58 -5.88
CA ALA A 108 0.48 -2.75 -5.45
C ALA A 108 -0.05 -3.45 -4.17
N LYS A 109 -1.29 -3.20 -3.75
CA LYS A 109 -1.89 -3.77 -2.53
C LYS A 109 -1.93 -5.30 -2.45
N TRP A 110 -1.85 -5.98 -3.60
CA TRP A 110 -1.87 -7.45 -3.69
C TRP A 110 -0.48 -8.06 -3.91
N THR A 111 0.57 -7.24 -3.88
CA THR A 111 1.95 -7.71 -4.06
C THR A 111 2.36 -8.59 -2.88
N ILE A 112 2.94 -9.75 -3.18
CA ILE A 112 3.48 -10.67 -2.19
C ILE A 112 4.80 -10.12 -1.65
N ALA A 113 4.99 -10.21 -0.33
CA ALA A 113 6.20 -9.79 0.34
C ALA A 113 7.35 -10.78 0.05
N THR A 114 8.23 -10.37 -0.86
CA THR A 114 9.52 -11.00 -1.16
C THR A 114 10.64 -10.07 -0.72
N THR A 115 11.86 -10.59 -0.57
CA THR A 115 13.03 -9.75 -0.23
C THR A 115 13.21 -8.58 -1.21
N GLU A 116 13.07 -8.84 -2.50
CA GLU A 116 13.15 -7.83 -3.56
C GLU A 116 12.04 -6.78 -3.46
N THR A 117 10.78 -7.20 -3.31
CA THR A 117 9.65 -6.27 -3.23
C THR A 117 9.67 -5.45 -1.95
N ILE A 118 10.15 -6.01 -0.83
CA ILE A 118 10.36 -5.27 0.42
C ILE A 118 11.44 -4.20 0.23
N CYS A 119 12.59 -4.54 -0.37
CA CYS A 119 13.65 -3.58 -0.64
C CYS A 119 13.18 -2.45 -1.56
N ASN A 120 12.49 -2.79 -2.66
CA ASN A 120 11.93 -1.80 -3.58
C ASN A 120 10.86 -0.93 -2.89
N HIS A 121 10.01 -1.53 -2.06
CA HIS A 121 9.01 -0.80 -1.30
C HIS A 121 9.63 0.20 -0.34
N LYS A 122 10.70 -0.19 0.38
CA LYS A 122 11.43 0.72 1.26
C LYS A 122 12.00 1.91 0.50
N TYR A 123 12.63 1.67 -0.66
CA TYR A 123 13.14 2.73 -1.52
C TYR A 123 12.03 3.70 -1.97
N VAL A 124 10.86 3.16 -2.36
CA VAL A 124 9.71 4.00 -2.75
C VAL A 124 9.18 4.80 -1.56
N CYS A 125 9.06 4.19 -0.38
CA CYS A 125 8.63 4.88 0.85
C CYS A 125 9.55 6.03 1.24
N ASP A 126 10.87 5.85 1.11
CA ASP A 126 11.83 6.92 1.36
C ASP A 126 11.60 8.11 0.41
N ASN A 127 11.32 7.85 -0.88
CA ASN A 127 11.03 8.90 -1.85
C ASN A 127 9.68 9.59 -1.63
N ILE A 128 8.67 8.84 -1.16
CA ILE A 128 7.39 9.39 -0.73
C ILE A 128 7.62 10.36 0.43
N GLN A 129 8.35 9.95 1.47
CA GLN A 129 8.62 10.81 2.63
C GLN A 129 9.35 12.10 2.24
N LYS A 130 10.37 12.02 1.38
CA LYS A 130 11.08 13.21 0.87
C LYS A 130 10.14 14.16 0.13
N SER A 131 9.32 13.59 -0.75
CA SER A 131 8.39 14.40 -1.55
C SER A 131 7.29 15.00 -0.67
N GLU A 132 6.84 14.29 0.37
CA GLU A 132 5.92 14.82 1.38
C GLU A 132 6.53 16.02 2.12
N GLU A 133 7.78 15.92 2.59
CA GLU A 133 8.45 17.04 3.28
C GLU A 133 8.56 18.28 2.38
N VAL A 134 8.99 18.10 1.12
CA VAL A 134 9.09 19.21 0.15
C VAL A 134 7.72 19.84 -0.10
N VAL A 135 6.68 19.03 -0.33
CA VAL A 135 5.32 19.53 -0.60
C VAL A 135 4.77 20.27 0.61
N ILE A 136 4.94 19.76 1.83
CA ILE A 136 4.46 20.42 3.05
C ILE A 136 5.16 21.77 3.21
N ARG A 137 6.50 21.80 3.17
CA ARG A 137 7.26 23.05 3.38
C ARG A 137 6.97 24.09 2.30
N CYS A 138 6.94 23.69 1.02
CA CYS A 138 6.75 24.65 -0.08
C CYS A 138 5.28 25.08 -0.26
N VAL A 139 4.34 24.13 -0.18
CA VAL A 139 2.93 24.41 -0.51
C VAL A 139 2.14 24.86 0.71
N VAL A 140 2.35 24.20 1.86
CA VAL A 140 1.62 24.52 3.11
C VAL A 140 2.29 25.67 3.83
N LEU A 141 3.60 25.56 4.11
CA LEU A 141 4.33 26.59 4.88
C LEU A 141 4.73 27.79 4.01
N GLY A 142 4.99 27.57 2.72
CA GLY A 142 5.34 28.65 1.79
C GLY A 142 6.83 28.95 1.73
N GLU A 143 7.67 27.98 2.07
CA GLU A 143 9.11 28.09 1.97
C GLU A 143 9.60 28.03 0.51
N ASP A 144 10.81 28.50 0.27
CA ASP A 144 11.43 28.50 -1.05
C ASP A 144 11.77 27.07 -1.52
N TYR A 145 11.32 26.71 -2.72
CA TYR A 145 11.49 25.37 -3.28
C TYR A 145 12.96 24.96 -3.39
N THR A 146 13.84 25.86 -3.83
CA THR A 146 15.24 25.51 -4.10
C THR A 146 16.00 25.23 -2.80
N THR A 147 15.73 26.03 -1.77
CA THR A 147 16.32 25.87 -0.44
C THR A 147 15.84 24.58 0.21
N VAL A 148 14.52 24.35 0.25
CA VAL A 148 13.92 23.14 0.83
C VAL A 148 14.44 21.88 0.14
N THR A 149 14.46 21.87 -1.19
CA THR A 149 14.92 20.72 -1.97
C THR A 149 16.38 20.40 -1.61
N LYS A 150 17.26 21.41 -1.59
CA LYS A 150 18.66 21.20 -1.19
C LYS A 150 18.77 20.61 0.21
N GLU A 151 18.06 21.15 1.19
CA GLU A 151 18.11 20.65 2.57
C GLU A 151 17.60 19.20 2.70
N VAL A 152 16.47 18.87 2.06
CA VAL A 152 15.88 17.53 2.13
C VAL A 152 16.82 16.50 1.52
N TYR A 153 17.42 16.79 0.35
CA TYR A 153 18.36 15.86 -0.28
C TYR A 153 19.74 15.85 0.40
N TRP A 154 20.19 16.98 0.98
CA TRP A 154 21.47 17.08 1.70
C TRP A 154 21.49 16.34 3.03
N LYS A 155 20.40 16.43 3.82
CA LYS A 155 20.25 15.67 5.07
C LYS A 155 20.49 14.18 4.86
N GLN A 156 20.14 13.64 3.70
CA GLN A 156 20.32 12.23 3.39
C GLN A 156 21.76 11.84 3.06
N TYR A 157 22.53 12.71 2.41
CA TYR A 157 23.95 12.45 2.15
C TYR A 157 24.73 12.33 3.46
N ASN A 158 24.43 13.20 4.42
CA ASN A 158 25.10 13.20 5.72
C ASN A 158 24.58 12.11 6.68
N SER A 159 23.28 11.77 6.60
CA SER A 159 22.72 10.67 7.42
C SER A 159 23.24 9.29 7.00
N ASN A 160 23.75 9.16 5.77
CA ASN A 160 24.33 7.92 5.23
C ASN A 160 25.87 7.87 5.33
N MET A 161 26.51 8.86 5.96
CA MET A 161 27.97 8.95 6.11
C MET A 161 28.45 8.90 7.57
N PRO A 162 28.23 7.81 8.34
CA PRO A 162 28.92 7.63 9.61
C PRO A 162 30.32 6.98 9.48
N VAL A 163 30.88 6.74 8.28
CA VAL A 163 32.07 5.86 8.11
C VAL A 163 33.31 6.54 7.50
N LEU A 164 33.16 7.64 6.75
CA LEU A 164 34.31 8.25 6.05
C LEU A 164 35.09 9.25 6.91
N GLU A 165 34.47 9.85 7.94
CA GLU A 165 35.22 10.65 8.92
C GLU A 165 36.19 9.79 9.76
N SER A 166 35.84 8.51 10.01
CA SER A 166 36.75 7.56 10.67
C SER A 166 37.92 7.12 9.78
N LEU A 167 37.75 7.10 8.46
CA LEU A 167 38.84 6.76 7.53
C LEU A 167 39.80 7.93 7.31
N VAL A 168 39.31 9.18 7.27
CA VAL A 168 40.19 10.37 7.14
C VAL A 168 41.04 10.57 8.40
N GLN A 169 40.57 10.17 9.58
CA GLN A 169 41.38 10.18 10.81
C GLN A 169 42.47 9.08 10.89
N LEU A 170 42.42 8.06 10.02
CA LEU A 170 43.44 6.99 9.94
C LEU A 170 44.57 7.27 8.93
N PHE A 171 44.42 8.29 8.08
CA PHE A 171 45.42 8.62 7.06
C PHE A 171 46.70 9.38 7.52
N PRO A 172 46.78 10.08 8.67
CA PRO A 172 48.04 10.71 9.07
C PRO A 172 49.05 9.74 9.73
N LEU A 173 48.82 8.41 9.70
CA LEU A 173 49.71 7.42 10.32
C LEU A 173 50.54 6.58 9.33
N ILE A 174 50.54 6.90 8.03
CA ILE A 174 51.30 6.15 6.99
C ILE A 174 52.14 7.09 6.10
N ILE A 175 52.65 8.21 6.62
CA ILE A 175 53.75 8.95 5.97
C ILE A 175 54.79 9.32 7.01
#